data_AF-A0A6N9IPW9-F1
#
_entry.id   AF-A0A6N9IPW9-F1
#
_cell.length_a   1.000
_cell.length_b   1.000
_cell.length_c   1.000
_cell.angle_alpha   90.00
_cell.angle_beta   90.00
_cell.angle_gamma   90.00
#
_symmetry.space_group_name_H-M   'P 1'
#
loop_
_entity.id
_entity.type
_entity.pdbx_description
1 polymer ?
#
loop_
_entity_poly.entity_id
_entity_poly.type
_entity_poly.pdbx_seq_one_letter_code
_entity_poly.pdbx_strand_id
1 'polypeptide(L)'
;MGKVYFNVKDIFGNNHKEVEIIRIYENTASILDVNTNLTWIVRKHELGLEETNPNHKYPGHFDYRKTKRQWKDKEQQLVNMVRSYN
;
A
#
# COMPACT_ATOMS: atom_id res chain seq x y z
N MET A 1 -12.72 0.06 20.16
CA MET A 1 -11.39 -0.06 19.54
C MET A 1 -11.56 -0.83 18.24
N GLY A 2 -11.03 -0.29 17.14
CA GLY A 2 -11.16 -0.88 15.80
C GLY A 2 -10.32 -2.14 15.65
N LYS A 3 -10.60 -2.92 14.59
CA LYS A 3 -9.80 -4.10 14.26
C LYS A 3 -8.40 -3.65 13.78
N VAL A 4 -7.37 -4.12 14.46
CA VAL A 4 -5.96 -3.87 14.15
C VAL A 4 -5.46 -4.91 13.14
N TYR A 5 -4.66 -4.47 12.18
CA TYR A 5 -4.07 -5.31 11.14
C TYR A 5 -2.54 -5.20 11.19
N PHE A 6 -1.88 -6.31 10.86
CA PHE A 6 -0.42 -6.40 10.94
C PHE A 6 0.19 -6.70 9.58
N ASN A 7 1.39 -6.18 9.33
CA ASN A 7 2.17 -6.39 8.10
C ASN A 7 1.39 -6.03 6.83
N VAL A 8 0.77 -4.85 6.83
CA VAL A 8 -0.04 -4.36 5.71
C VAL A 8 0.86 -3.58 4.76
N LYS A 9 0.73 -3.84 3.45
CA LYS A 9 1.51 -3.15 2.43
C LYS A 9 0.70 -2.04 1.75
N ASP A 10 1.26 -0.83 1.66
CA ASP A 10 0.63 0.27 0.93
C ASP A 10 0.80 0.16 -0.60
N ILE A 11 0.21 1.12 -1.32
CA ILE A 11 0.30 1.22 -2.78
C ILE A 11 1.72 1.48 -3.32
N PHE A 12 2.63 1.95 -2.47
CA PHE A 12 4.01 2.23 -2.83
C PHE A 12 4.93 1.04 -2.53
N GLY A 13 4.45 0.06 -1.76
CA GLY A 13 5.22 -1.10 -1.35
C GLY A 13 5.84 -0.99 0.04
N ASN A 14 5.52 0.06 0.81
CA ASN A 14 5.98 0.19 2.19
C ASN A 14 5.21 -0.78 3.10
N ASN A 15 5.92 -1.35 4.07
CA ASN A 15 5.32 -2.28 5.02
C ASN A 15 4.97 -1.56 6.32
N HIS A 16 3.71 -1.66 6.74
CA HIS A 16 3.21 -1.12 8.00
C HIS A 16 3.05 -2.25 9.01
N LYS A 17 3.75 -2.15 10.14
CA LYS A 17 3.75 -3.21 11.16
C LYS A 17 2.39 -3.39 11.80
N GLU A 18 1.73 -2.29 12.11
CA GLU A 18 0.47 -2.25 12.84
C GLU A 18 -0.36 -1.06 12.35
N VAL A 19 -1.61 -1.34 11.95
CA VAL A 19 -2.49 -0.33 11.37
C VAL A 19 -3.93 -0.50 11.84
N GLU A 20 -4.66 0.60 11.93
CA GLU A 20 -6.10 0.61 12.16
C GLU A 20 -6.83 1.02 10.89
N ILE A 21 -7.96 0.37 10.59
CA ILE A 21 -8.82 0.81 9.48
C ILE A 21 -9.60 2.06 9.90
N ILE A 22 -9.48 3.12 9.11
CA ILE A 22 -10.28 4.34 9.25
C ILE A 22 -11.56 4.24 8.42
N ARG A 23 -11.42 3.85 7.15
CA ARG A 23 -12.54 3.77 6.20
C ARG A 23 -12.29 2.71 5.13
N ILE A 24 -13.34 1.98 4.76
CA ILE A 24 -13.33 1.01 3.67
C ILE A 24 -14.05 1.63 2.46
N TYR A 25 -13.44 1.51 1.28
CA TYR A 25 -14.02 1.83 -0.02
C TYR A 25 -14.27 0.53 -0.80
N GLU A 26 -14.68 0.63 -2.06
CA GLU A 26 -14.99 -0.55 -2.88
C GLU A 26 -13.83 -1.58 -2.91
N ASN A 27 -12.63 -1.13 -3.30
CA ASN A 27 -11.43 -1.98 -3.45
C ASN A 27 -10.19 -1.51 -2.67
N THR A 28 -10.32 -0.41 -1.93
CA THR A 28 -9.25 0.16 -1.11
C THR A 28 -9.75 0.43 0.30
N ALA A 29 -8.81 0.67 1.21
CA ALA A 29 -9.11 1.18 2.53
C ALA A 29 -8.12 2.29 2.87
N SER A 30 -8.58 3.23 3.69
CA SER A 30 -7.73 4.17 4.38
C SER A 30 -7.39 3.60 5.76
N ILE A 31 -6.09 3.56 6.07
CA ILE A 31 -5.55 3.02 7.31
C ILE A 31 -4.75 4.10 8.05
N LEU A 32 -4.71 4.02 9.38
CA LEU A 32 -3.80 4.78 10.23
C LEU A 32 -2.64 3.86 10.63
N ASP A 33 -1.40 4.24 10.32
CA ASP A 33 -0.23 3.55 10.84
C ASP A 33 0.00 3.97 12.31
N VAL A 34 -0.02 2.99 13.22
CA VAL A 34 0.03 3.25 14.67
C VAL A 34 1.38 3.83 15.11
N ASN A 35 2.47 3.53 14.39
CA ASN A 35 3.81 4.00 14.76
C ASN A 35 4.07 5.43 14.31
N THR A 36 3.58 5.79 13.12
CA THR A 36 3.83 7.10 12.50
C THR A 36 2.67 8.08 12.67
N ASN A 37 1.49 7.58 13.07
CA ASN A 37 0.23 8.31 13.13
C ASN A 37 -0.16 8.96 11.78
N LEU A 38 0.31 8.38 10.68
CA LEU A 38 0.04 8.83 9.32
C LEU A 38 -1.01 7.94 8.65
N THR A 39 -1.78 8.56 7.76
CA THR A 39 -2.84 7.89 7.00
C THR A 39 -2.34 7.41 5.64
N TRP A 40 -2.63 6.15 5.32
CA TRP A 40 -2.22 5.52 4.07
C TRP A 40 -3.41 4.88 3.34
N ILE A 41 -3.27 4.71 2.03
CA ILE A 41 -4.22 3.96 1.22
C ILE A 41 -3.63 2.58 0.93
N VAL A 42 -4.43 1.54 1.18
CA VAL A 42 -4.09 0.14 0.94
C VAL A 42 -5.17 -0.52 0.10
N ARG A 43 -4.83 -1.66 -0.51
CA ARG A 43 -5.81 -2.53 -1.16
C ARG A 43 -6.52 -3.39 -0.12
N LYS A 44 -7.79 -3.71 -0.34
CA LYS A 44 -8.58 -4.54 0.60
C LYS A 44 -7.98 -5.93 0.79
N HIS A 45 -7.38 -6.53 -0.25
CA HIS A 45 -6.74 -7.84 -0.10
C HIS A 45 -5.52 -7.82 0.84
N GLU A 46 -4.82 -6.69 0.98
CA GLU A 46 -3.71 -6.53 1.94
C GLU A 46 -4.23 -6.56 3.40
N LEU A 47 -5.55 -6.38 3.58
CA LEU A 47 -6.27 -6.50 4.85
C LEU A 47 -7.07 -7.83 4.94
N GLY A 48 -6.87 -8.77 4.01
CA GLY A 48 -7.65 -10.00 3.94
C GLY A 48 -9.15 -9.79 3.68
N LEU A 49 -9.53 -8.64 3.10
CA LEU A 49 -10.91 -8.32 2.73
C LEU A 49 -11.15 -8.58 1.25
N GLU A 50 -12.37 -8.97 0.89
CA GLU A 50 -12.74 -9.23 -0.50
C GLU A 50 -12.81 -7.94 -1.34
N GLU A 51 -12.31 -8.02 -2.57
CA GLU A 51 -12.40 -6.99 -3.60
C GLU A 51 -13.51 -7.35 -4.59
N THR A 52 -14.32 -6.36 -4.97
CA THR A 52 -15.32 -6.51 -6.03
C THR A 52 -14.71 -6.11 -7.36
N ASN A 53 -14.78 -7.00 -8.35
CA ASN A 53 -14.24 -6.78 -9.70
C ASN A 53 -12.78 -6.25 -9.70
N PRO A 54 -11.81 -6.98 -9.09
CA PRO A 54 -10.43 -6.50 -8.92
C PRO A 54 -9.69 -6.21 -10.25
N ASN A 55 -10.19 -6.79 -11.35
CA ASN A 55 -9.63 -6.64 -12.69
C ASN A 55 -10.31 -5.52 -13.52
N HIS A 56 -11.36 -4.88 -13.01
CA HIS A 56 -12.03 -3.81 -13.74
C HIS A 56 -11.17 -2.55 -13.71
N LYS A 57 -10.64 -2.17 -14.88
CA LYS A 57 -9.85 -0.96 -15.06
C LYS A 57 -10.77 0.18 -15.49
N TYR A 58 -11.06 1.10 -14.57
CA TYR A 58 -11.72 2.34 -14.94
C TYR A 58 -10.75 3.23 -15.74
N PRO A 59 -11.17 3.81 -16.88
CA PRO A 59 -10.36 4.78 -17.60
C PRO A 59 -9.96 5.94 -16.67
N GLY A 60 -8.67 6.29 -16.64
CA GLY A 60 -8.15 7.33 -15.75
C GLY A 60 -7.90 6.91 -14.29
N HIS A 61 -8.24 5.68 -13.89
CA HIS A 61 -7.88 5.18 -12.56
C HIS A 61 -6.39 4.83 -12.44
N PHE A 62 -5.88 5.01 -11.23
CA PHE A 62 -4.53 4.65 -10.81
C PHE A 62 -4.25 3.14 -11.03
N ASP A 63 -3.27 2.81 -11.88
CA ASP A 63 -2.81 1.43 -12.06
C ASP A 63 -1.89 1.02 -10.90
N TYR A 64 -2.49 0.36 -9.92
CA TYR A 64 -1.80 -0.10 -8.71
C TYR A 64 -0.59 -0.99 -9.00
N ARG A 65 -0.72 -1.96 -9.92
CA ARG A 65 0.38 -2.90 -10.20
C ARG A 65 1.54 -2.18 -10.87
N LYS A 66 1.23 -1.30 -11.82
CA LYS A 66 2.23 -0.47 -12.49
C LYS A 66 2.94 0.45 -11.49
N THR A 67 2.20 1.15 -10.64
CA THR A 67 2.81 2.07 -9.67
C THR A 67 3.67 1.33 -8.63
N LYS A 68 3.18 0.22 -8.07
CA LYS A 68 3.96 -0.59 -7.10
C LYS A 68 5.26 -1.10 -7.72
N ARG A 69 5.22 -1.52 -8.99
CA ARG A 69 6.43 -1.92 -9.74
C ARG A 69 7.40 -0.75 -9.94
N GLN A 70 6.90 0.39 -10.42
CA GLN A 70 7.73 1.58 -10.64
C GLN A 70 8.42 2.07 -9.37
N TRP A 71 7.74 2.01 -8.22
CA TRP A 71 8.34 2.39 -6.94
C TRP A 71 9.39 1.40 -6.46
N LYS A 72 9.14 0.09 -6.60
CA LYS A 72 10.16 -0.93 -6.30
C LYS A 72 11.41 -0.74 -7.16
N ASP A 73 11.24 -0.40 -8.45
CA ASP A 73 12.36 -0.14 -9.35
C ASP A 73 13.14 1.11 -8.91
N LYS A 74 12.44 2.19 -8.49
CA LYS A 74 13.08 3.41 -7.91
C LYS A 74 13.82 3.13 -6.60
N GLU A 75 13.24 2.34 -5.71
CA GLU A 75 13.89 1.92 -4.46
C GLU A 75 15.20 1.18 -4.76
N GLN A 76 15.17 0.23 -5.70
CA GLN A 76 16.37 -0.50 -6.11
C GLN A 76 17.44 0.41 -6.72
N GLN A 77 17.04 1.41 -7.51
CA GLN A 77 17.96 2.41 -8.06
C GLN A 77 18.66 3.22 -6.95
N LEU A 78 17.89 3.67 -5.94
CA LEU A 78 18.44 4.40 -4.80
C LEU A 78 19.42 3.53 -3.99
N VAL A 79 19.06 2.26 -3.73
CA VAL A 79 19.95 1.31 -3.04
C VAL A 79 21.25 1.10 -3.82
N ASN A 80 21.16 0.90 -5.13
CA ASN A 80 22.33 0.70 -5.98
C ASN A 80 23.23 1.94 -6.01
N MET A 81 22.64 3.14 -6.07
CA MET A 81 23.36 4.40 -6.02
C MET A 81 24.14 4.54 -4.70
N VAL A 82 23.50 4.31 -3.55
CA VAL A 82 24.18 4.36 -2.24
C VAL A 82 25.33 3.35 -2.16
N ARG A 83 25.12 2.12 -2.65
CA ARG A 83 26.18 1.09 -2.70
C ARG A 83 27.38 1.50 -3.56
N SER A 84 27.17 2.26 -4.63
CA SER A 84 28.26 2.69 -5.52
C SER A 84 29.20 3.74 -4.91
N TYR A 85 28.78 4.38 -3.81
CA TYR A 85 29.60 5.33 -3.06
C TYR A 85 30.42 4.69 -1.92
N ASN A 86 30.19 3.42 -1.62
CA ASN A 86 30.91 2.63 -0.61
C ASN A 86 31.91 1.68 -1.28
#